data_AF-A0A8T6M4D2-F1
#
_entry.id   AF-A0A8T6M4D2-F1
#
_cell.length_a   1.000
_cell.length_b   1.000
_cell.length_c   1.000
_cell.angle_alpha   90.00
_cell.angle_beta   90.00
_cell.angle_gamma   90.00
#
_symmetry.space_group_name_H-M   'P 1'
#
loop_
_entity.id
_entity.type
_entity.pdbx_description
1 polymer ?
#
loop_
_entity_poly.entity_id
_entity_poly.type
_entity_poly.pdbx_seq_one_letter_code
_entity_poly.pdbx_strand_id
1 'polypeptide(L)'
;MIYMKNKTKQIVKKKYSEIAKKSSSCCRCDCSTGDISESIGYTKEDLKSVPEGSNLGLGCGNPTALAELKEGDVVLDLGSGAGFDVFLAANRVGKKGHVIG
;
A
#
# COMPACT_ATOMS: atom_id res chain seq x y z
N MET A 1 23.55 -3.97 -23.13
CA MET A 1 22.63 -4.27 -22.00
C MET A 1 22.14 -3.05 -21.20
N ILE A 2 22.68 -1.83 -21.40
CA ILE A 2 22.26 -0.61 -20.68
C ILE A 2 20.97 0.00 -21.25
N TYR A 3 20.74 -0.12 -22.56
CA TYR A 3 19.62 0.52 -23.27
C TYR A 3 18.23 -0.02 -22.87
N MET A 4 18.14 -1.28 -22.42
CA MET A 4 16.86 -1.94 -22.09
C MET A 4 16.33 -1.55 -20.70
N LYS A 5 17.21 -1.20 -19.73
CA LYS A 5 16.82 -0.75 -18.38
C LYS A 5 16.02 0.56 -18.43
N ASN A 6 16.31 1.45 -19.38
CA ASN A 6 15.64 2.74 -19.49
C ASN A 6 14.19 2.60 -19.95
N LYS A 7 13.87 1.67 -20.85
CA LYS A 7 12.50 1.49 -21.36
C LYS A 7 11.53 1.02 -20.27
N THR A 8 11.92 0.00 -19.50
CA THR A 8 11.10 -0.50 -18.38
C THR A 8 10.85 0.58 -17.33
N LYS A 9 11.90 1.33 -16.95
CA LYS A 9 11.78 2.44 -16.01
C LYS A 9 10.78 3.50 -16.50
N GLN A 10 10.80 3.83 -17.79
CA GLN A 10 9.84 4.79 -18.35
C GLN A 10 8.41 4.26 -18.36
N ILE A 11 8.20 2.98 -18.65
CA ILE A 11 6.87 2.35 -18.58
C ILE A 11 6.32 2.40 -17.17
N VAL A 12 7.13 2.02 -16.17
CA VAL A 12 6.74 2.08 -14.74
C VAL A 12 6.39 3.52 -14.36
N LYS A 13 7.27 4.50 -14.64
CA LYS A 13 7.00 5.92 -14.37
C LYS A 13 5.70 6.41 -14.99
N LYS A 14 5.45 6.05 -16.27
CA LYS A 14 4.23 6.44 -16.97
C LYS A 14 2.99 5.87 -16.28
N LYS A 15 3.02 4.60 -15.88
CA LYS A 15 1.88 3.94 -15.20
C LYS A 15 1.57 4.54 -13.83
N TYR A 16 2.57 4.73 -12.99
CA TYR A 16 2.37 5.41 -11.71
C TYR A 16 1.90 6.86 -11.89
N SER A 17 2.37 7.56 -12.93
CA SER A 17 1.91 8.93 -13.24
C SER A 17 0.45 8.97 -13.69
N GLU A 18 0.00 7.96 -14.45
CA GLU A 18 -1.41 7.83 -14.88
C GLU A 18 -2.32 7.61 -13.65
N ILE A 19 -1.92 6.70 -12.75
CA ILE A 19 -2.66 6.38 -11.51
C ILE A 19 -2.64 7.55 -10.52
N ALA A 20 -1.54 8.28 -10.39
CA ALA A 20 -1.51 9.45 -9.51
C ALA A 20 -2.43 10.58 -9.99
N LYS A 21 -2.67 10.69 -11.30
CA LYS A 21 -3.55 11.72 -11.90
C LYS A 21 -5.01 11.30 -11.97
N LYS A 22 -5.28 10.00 -12.02
CA LYS A 22 -6.62 9.43 -12.12
C LYS A 22 -6.81 8.54 -10.91
N SER A 23 -7.79 8.83 -10.06
CA SER A 23 -8.20 7.97 -8.92
C SER A 23 -8.85 6.65 -9.41
N SER A 24 -8.15 5.91 -10.27
CA SER A 24 -8.58 4.63 -10.86
C SER A 24 -7.79 3.49 -10.23
N SER A 25 -8.47 2.38 -9.92
CA SER A 25 -7.86 1.16 -9.40
C SER A 25 -6.85 0.57 -10.39
N CYS A 26 -5.78 -0.05 -9.87
CA CYS A 26 -4.72 -0.70 -10.65
C CYS A 26 -5.26 -1.98 -11.31
N CYS A 27 -6.12 -2.68 -10.57
CA CYS A 27 -6.82 -3.89 -11.01
C CYS A 27 -8.16 -3.49 -11.62
N ARG A 28 -8.32 -3.80 -12.91
CA ARG A 28 -9.35 -3.32 -13.83
C ARG A 28 -10.74 -3.94 -13.59
N CYS A 29 -11.15 -4.07 -12.34
CA CYS A 29 -12.47 -4.54 -11.93
C CYS A 29 -13.31 -3.37 -11.36
N ASP A 30 -14.63 -3.44 -11.56
CA ASP A 30 -15.60 -2.45 -11.06
C ASP A 30 -15.92 -2.70 -9.57
N CYS A 31 -14.88 -2.90 -8.77
CA CYS A 31 -14.96 -3.26 -7.36
C CYS A 31 -14.65 -2.04 -6.49
N SER A 32 -15.23 -1.98 -5.29
CA SER A 32 -14.82 -0.97 -4.32
C SER A 32 -13.39 -1.23 -3.84
N THR A 33 -12.70 -0.18 -3.37
CA THR A 33 -11.35 -0.31 -2.79
C THR A 33 -11.32 -1.25 -1.58
N GLY A 34 -12.43 -1.31 -0.83
CA GLY A 34 -12.65 -2.24 0.27
C GLY A 34 -12.71 -3.70 -0.21
N ASP A 35 -13.51 -4.00 -1.23
CA ASP A 35 -13.65 -5.37 -1.76
C ASP A 35 -12.31 -5.93 -2.23
N ILE A 36 -11.51 -5.10 -2.92
CA ILE A 36 -10.16 -5.47 -3.37
C ILE A 36 -9.29 -5.81 -2.16
N SER A 37 -9.36 -5.03 -1.08
CA SER A 37 -8.54 -5.21 0.12
C SER A 37 -8.94 -6.45 0.92
N GLU A 38 -10.24 -6.69 1.09
CA GLU A 38 -10.73 -7.91 1.74
C GLU A 38 -10.29 -9.16 0.95
N SER A 39 -10.31 -9.09 -0.40
CA SER A 39 -9.88 -10.21 -1.25
C SER A 39 -8.39 -10.57 -1.13
N ILE A 40 -7.56 -9.63 -0.69
CA ILE A 40 -6.10 -9.82 -0.50
C ILE A 40 -5.70 -9.96 0.97
N GLY A 41 -6.68 -10.16 1.86
CA GLY A 41 -6.47 -10.60 3.24
C GLY A 41 -6.49 -9.49 4.30
N TYR A 42 -7.01 -8.30 4.00
CA TYR A 42 -7.31 -7.30 5.04
C TYR A 42 -8.68 -7.55 5.66
N THR A 43 -8.82 -7.24 6.94
CA THR A 43 -10.09 -7.32 7.66
C THR A 43 -10.88 -6.01 7.52
N LYS A 44 -12.18 -6.06 7.86
CA LYS A 44 -13.00 -4.84 7.94
C LYS A 44 -12.54 -3.91 9.05
N GLU A 45 -11.94 -4.47 10.09
CA GLU A 45 -11.35 -3.76 11.20
C GLU A 45 -10.09 -3.00 10.73
N ASP A 46 -9.23 -3.63 9.91
CA ASP A 46 -8.07 -2.97 9.29
C ASP A 46 -8.52 -1.75 8.48
N LEU A 47 -9.53 -1.92 7.62
CA LEU A 47 -10.08 -0.85 6.78
C LEU A 47 -10.64 0.34 7.59
N LYS A 48 -11.21 0.09 8.77
CA LYS A 48 -11.74 1.13 9.66
C LYS A 48 -10.69 1.80 10.52
N SER A 49 -9.54 1.15 10.72
CA SER A 49 -8.48 1.60 11.62
C SER A 49 -7.51 2.62 11.01
N VAL A 50 -7.67 2.91 9.72
CA VAL A 50 -6.80 3.81 8.95
C VAL A 50 -7.56 5.07 8.50
N PRO A 51 -6.86 6.17 8.20
CA PRO A 51 -7.48 7.37 7.64
C PRO A 51 -8.22 7.11 6.33
N GLU A 52 -9.34 7.81 6.12
CA GLU A 52 -10.05 7.80 4.85
C GLU A 52 -9.12 8.23 3.70
N GLY A 53 -9.22 7.56 2.55
CA GLY A 53 -8.37 7.83 1.38
C GLY A 53 -6.97 7.21 1.43
N SER A 54 -6.56 6.61 2.55
CA SER A 54 -5.29 5.87 2.63
C SER A 54 -5.29 4.59 1.78
N ASN A 55 -6.47 3.99 1.57
CA ASN A 55 -6.65 2.82 0.72
C ASN A 55 -7.03 3.21 -0.72
N LEU A 56 -6.07 3.12 -1.63
CA LEU A 56 -6.26 3.41 -3.06
C LEU A 56 -6.77 2.21 -3.88
N GLY A 57 -6.92 1.02 -3.28
CA GLY A 57 -7.30 -0.20 -4.01
C GLY A 57 -6.27 -0.65 -5.05
N LEU A 58 -4.98 -0.34 -4.82
CA LEU A 58 -3.87 -0.66 -5.73
C LEU A 58 -2.97 -1.80 -5.22
N GLY A 59 -3.22 -2.27 -3.99
CA GLY A 59 -2.41 -3.29 -3.33
C GLY A 59 -2.61 -4.69 -3.92
N CYS A 60 -1.61 -5.54 -3.75
CA CYS A 60 -1.62 -6.94 -4.22
C CYS A 60 -1.47 -7.97 -3.09
N GLY A 61 -1.42 -7.53 -1.83
CA GLY A 61 -1.30 -8.39 -0.65
C GLY A 61 -1.42 -7.62 0.65
N ASN A 62 -1.37 -8.35 1.77
CA ASN A 62 -1.34 -7.84 3.14
C ASN A 62 0.02 -8.14 3.81
N PRO A 63 1.04 -7.27 3.65
CA PRO A 63 2.37 -7.48 4.23
C PRO A 63 2.33 -7.38 5.75
N THR A 64 1.44 -6.56 6.32
CA THR A 64 1.32 -6.45 7.78
C THR A 64 0.89 -7.77 8.40
N ALA A 65 -0.03 -8.53 7.80
CA ALA A 65 -0.44 -9.84 8.32
C ALA A 65 0.69 -10.87 8.42
N LEU A 66 1.73 -10.74 7.59
CA LEU A 66 2.89 -11.64 7.58
C LEU A 66 4.07 -11.10 8.41
N ALA A 67 4.11 -9.79 8.63
CA ALA A 67 5.17 -9.16 9.40
C ALA A 67 4.91 -9.34 10.90
N GLU A 68 5.84 -9.99 11.59
CA GLU A 68 5.86 -10.13 13.05
C GLU A 68 6.24 -8.81 13.75
N LEU A 69 5.52 -7.73 13.44
CA LEU A 69 5.75 -6.40 13.98
C LEU A 69 5.56 -6.37 15.50
N LYS A 70 6.51 -5.77 16.20
CA LYS A 70 6.53 -5.65 17.66
C LYS A 70 6.46 -4.18 18.10
N GLU A 71 5.99 -3.98 19.32
CA GLU A 71 6.01 -2.64 19.93
C GLU A 71 7.45 -2.09 19.96
N GLY A 72 7.64 -0.87 19.45
CA GLY A 72 8.95 -0.24 19.39
C GLY A 72 9.72 -0.46 18.08
N ASP A 73 9.23 -1.29 17.15
CA ASP A 73 9.91 -1.51 15.88
C ASP A 73 9.98 -0.23 15.02
N VAL A 74 11.04 -0.14 14.21
CA VAL A 74 11.18 0.85 13.14
C VAL A 74 10.98 0.15 11.80
N VAL A 75 9.95 0.56 11.06
CA VAL A 75 9.50 -0.07 9.81
C VAL A 75 9.67 0.88 8.64
N LEU A 76 10.18 0.38 7.52
CA LEU A 76 10.24 1.09 6.24
C LEU A 76 9.32 0.40 5.23
N ASP A 77 8.34 1.15 4.72
CA ASP A 77 7.42 0.70 3.68
C ASP A 77 7.86 1.23 2.30
N LEU A 78 8.30 0.32 1.43
CA LEU A 78 8.74 0.65 0.08
C LEU A 78 7.58 0.54 -0.90
N GLY A 79 6.95 1.69 -1.18
CA GLY A 79 5.77 1.75 -2.05
C GLY A 79 4.49 2.08 -1.29
N SER A 80 4.60 2.86 -0.21
CA SER A 80 3.53 3.21 0.73
C SER A 80 2.27 3.81 0.12
N GLY A 81 2.38 4.48 -1.04
CA GLY A 81 1.25 5.08 -1.72
C GLY A 81 0.57 6.15 -0.85
N ALA A 82 -0.72 5.98 -0.55
CA ALA A 82 -1.45 6.85 0.38
C ALA A 82 -1.34 6.41 1.85
N GLY A 83 -0.51 5.41 2.14
CA GLY A 83 -0.11 5.03 3.50
C GLY A 83 -0.94 3.92 4.15
N PHE A 84 -1.72 3.13 3.39
CA PHE A 84 -2.58 2.09 3.97
C PHE A 84 -1.81 1.15 4.93
N ASP A 85 -0.74 0.52 4.44
CA ASP A 85 0.11 -0.37 5.23
C ASP A 85 0.91 0.38 6.31
N VAL A 86 1.33 1.61 6.04
CA VAL A 86 2.02 2.48 7.01
C VAL A 86 1.17 2.69 8.26
N PHE A 87 -0.12 3.02 8.09
CA PHE A 87 -1.01 3.26 9.22
C PHE A 87 -1.34 1.97 9.98
N LEU A 88 -1.53 0.85 9.27
CA LEU A 88 -1.72 -0.46 9.90
C LEU A 88 -0.49 -0.88 10.70
N ALA A 89 0.71 -0.69 10.16
CA ALA A 89 1.97 -0.97 10.86
C ALA A 89 2.14 -0.02 12.07
N ALA A 90 1.79 1.26 11.94
CA ALA A 90 1.89 2.23 13.03
C ALA A 90 1.03 1.83 14.24
N ASN A 91 -0.18 1.31 13.99
CA ASN A 91 -1.05 0.79 15.05
C ASN A 91 -0.42 -0.40 15.79
N ARG A 92 0.41 -1.21 15.12
CA ARG A 92 1.05 -2.41 15.70
C ARG A 92 2.35 -2.11 16.45
N VAL A 93 3.20 -1.24 15.90
CA VAL A 93 4.47 -0.88 16.56
C VAL A 93 4.29 0.10 17.72
N GLY A 94 3.12 0.75 17.81
CA GLY A 94 2.71 1.57 18.93
C GLY A 94 3.55 2.85 19.09
N LYS A 95 3.32 3.57 20.20
CA LYS A 95 3.88 4.91 20.43
C LYS A 95 5.41 4.97 20.52
N LYS A 96 6.06 3.85 20.81
CA LYS A 96 7.53 3.75 20.89
C LYS A 96 8.17 3.37 19.56
N GLY A 97 7.38 2.89 18.60
CA GLY A 97 7.85 2.52 17.28
C GLY A 97 7.82 3.69 16.30
N HIS A 98 8.25 3.41 15.08
CA HIS A 98 8.19 4.36 13.97
C HIS A 98 7.92 3.62 12.66
N VAL A 99 7.11 4.23 11.79
CA VAL A 99 6.88 3.71 10.44
C VAL A 99 7.15 4.83 9.45
N ILE A 100 7.94 4.51 8.43
CA ILE A 100 8.37 5.44 7.39
C ILE A 100 7.84 4.88 6.08
N GLY A 101 7.05 5.68 5.36
CA GLY A 101 6.51 5.37 4.04
C GLY A 101 6.95 6.36 2.99
#